data_AF-A0A0F9NUM2-F1
#
_entry.id   AF-A0A0F9NUM2-F1
#
_cell.length_a   1.000
_cell.length_b   1.000
_cell.length_c   1.000
_cell.angle_alpha   90.00
_cell.angle_beta   90.00
_cell.angle_gamma   90.00
#
_symmetry.space_group_name_H-M   'P 1'
#
loop_
_entity.id
_entity.type
_entity.pdbx_description
1 polymer ?
#
loop_
_entity_poly.entity_id
_entity_poly.type
_entity_poly.pdbx_seq_one_letter_code
_entity_poly.pdbx_strand_id
1 'polypeptide(L)'
;MSDDFTEEVSALRLTLHGKLVGYLAGFQGGRNVLSFAESFRTDTNRPTFSLITHPVFPHAEKLIAEAWTRTQKLHPVLSNLLPEGALRALVAQGLKVHTDNEFHIFSHLGEDLPGALVAEPMKPEDVPKSVLGTRGNARAVTFQKTSSGNKFSLAGVQMKFSMKAIDGRYTLSKGNILGDWIVKTPSTLHRNV
;
A
#
# COMPACT_ATOMS: atom_id res chain seq x y z
N MET A 1 -16.11 23.16 27.23
CA MET A 1 -14.77 22.57 27.09
C MET A 1 -14.79 21.81 25.78
N SER A 2 -14.02 22.26 24.80
CA SER A 2 -14.00 21.69 23.46
C SER A 2 -13.27 20.35 23.52
N ASP A 3 -13.98 19.26 23.23
CA ASP A 3 -13.34 17.96 22.95
C ASP A 3 -12.47 18.16 21.71
N ASP A 4 -11.16 18.26 21.91
CA ASP A 4 -10.17 18.37 20.84
C ASP A 4 -10.11 17.00 20.15
N PHE A 5 -10.97 16.80 19.14
CA PHE A 5 -11.06 15.55 18.39
C PHE A 5 -9.69 15.20 17.79
N THR A 6 -8.97 14.34 18.51
CA THR A 6 -7.66 13.90 18.12
C THR A 6 -7.83 12.83 17.05
N GLU A 7 -7.57 13.18 15.78
CA GLU A 7 -7.79 12.28 14.66
C GLU A 7 -6.84 11.08 14.75
N GLU A 8 -7.37 9.86 14.79
CA GLU A 8 -6.53 8.66 14.81
C GLU A 8 -5.92 8.40 13.43
N VAL A 9 -4.63 8.09 13.43
CA VAL A 9 -3.86 7.84 12.21
C VAL A 9 -3.08 6.54 12.32
N SER A 10 -3.25 5.68 11.32
CA SER A 10 -2.39 4.52 11.10
C SER A 10 -1.33 4.89 10.06
N ALA A 11 -0.10 4.43 10.23
CA ALA A 11 0.98 4.70 9.29
C ALA A 11 1.63 3.41 8.79
N LEU A 12 2.01 3.41 7.52
CA LEU A 12 2.82 2.38 6.90
C LEU A 12 4.18 2.96 6.50
N ARG A 13 5.24 2.20 6.76
CA ARG A 13 6.57 2.42 6.20
C ARG A 13 6.62 1.80 4.81
N LEU A 14 7.05 2.59 3.82
CA LEU A 14 7.23 2.14 2.44
C LEU A 14 8.71 1.94 2.15
N THR A 15 9.10 0.74 1.74
CA THR A 15 10.47 0.42 1.32
C THR A 15 10.50 -0.16 -0.08
N LEU A 16 11.56 0.13 -0.84
CA LEU A 16 11.80 -0.37 -2.18
C LEU A 16 13.21 -0.94 -2.24
N HIS A 17 13.33 -2.25 -2.52
CA HIS A 17 14.61 -2.98 -2.39
C HIS A 17 15.27 -2.79 -1.00
N GLY A 18 14.45 -2.74 0.06
CA GLY A 18 14.91 -2.51 1.43
C GLY A 18 15.31 -1.07 1.76
N LYS A 19 15.33 -0.15 0.78
CA LYS A 19 15.57 1.28 1.02
C LYS A 19 14.27 2.00 1.36
N LEU A 20 14.29 2.86 2.37
CA LEU A 20 13.15 3.69 2.76
C LEU A 20 12.78 4.67 1.63
N VAL A 21 11.52 4.63 1.19
CA VAL A 21 10.94 5.60 0.24
C VAL A 21 10.20 6.70 0.99
N GLY A 22 9.41 6.31 1.99
CA GLY A 22 8.54 7.24 2.70
C GLY A 22 7.49 6.56 3.55
N TYR A 23 6.42 7.30 3.82
CA TYR A 23 5.36 6.90 4.74
C TYR A 23 4.00 7.16 4.13
N LEU A 24 3.09 6.20 4.29
CA LEU A 24 1.68 6.35 3.96
C LEU A 24 0.87 6.42 5.24
N ALA A 25 0.20 7.54 5.49
CA ALA A 25 -0.73 7.73 6.59
C ALA A 25 -2.18 7.54 6.13
N GLY A 26 -2.95 6.76 6.87
CA GLY A 26 -4.39 6.58 6.72
C GLY A 26 -5.10 7.09 7.97
N PHE A 27 -5.95 8.08 7.79
CA PHE A 27 -6.75 8.67 8.85
C PHE A 27 -8.14 8.03 8.90
N GLN A 28 -8.77 7.96 10.08
CA GLN A 28 -10.11 7.37 10.22
C GLN A 28 -11.17 8.02 9.30
N GLY A 29 -11.02 9.31 8.96
CA GLY A 29 -11.90 10.00 7.99
C GLY A 29 -11.71 9.59 6.53
N GLY A 30 -10.87 8.60 6.24
CA GLY A 30 -10.55 8.14 4.89
C GLY A 30 -9.54 9.03 4.15
N ARG A 31 -8.99 10.06 4.80
CA ARG A 31 -7.88 10.82 4.22
C ARG A 31 -6.63 9.94 4.20
N ASN A 32 -5.93 9.95 3.07
CA ASN A 32 -4.68 9.23 2.86
C ASN A 32 -3.60 10.22 2.44
N VAL A 33 -2.43 10.15 3.08
CA VAL A 33 -1.31 11.07 2.83
C VAL A 33 -0.03 10.25 2.59
N LEU A 34 0.50 10.33 1.38
CA LEU A 34 1.83 9.80 1.05
C LEU A 34 2.86 10.91 1.21
N SER A 35 3.90 10.64 2.00
CA SER A 35 5.02 11.54 2.23
C SER A 35 6.34 10.83 1.95
N PHE A 36 7.29 11.52 1.31
CA PHE A 36 8.61 10.96 1.02
C PHE A 36 9.57 11.23 2.17
N ALA A 37 10.39 10.22 2.51
CA ALA A 37 11.42 10.36 3.51
C ALA A 37 12.50 11.32 3.03
N GLU A 38 13.10 12.08 3.95
CA GLU A 38 14.20 13.00 3.63
C GLU A 38 15.39 12.27 3.02
N SER A 39 15.71 11.07 3.52
CA SER A 39 16.75 10.20 2.95
C SER A 39 16.47 9.81 1.50
N PHE A 40 15.20 9.62 1.11
CA PHE A 40 14.83 9.33 -0.28
C PHE A 40 14.92 10.59 -1.14
N ARG A 41 14.50 11.75 -0.62
CA ARG A 41 14.52 13.02 -1.35
C ARG A 41 15.95 13.49 -1.66
N THR A 42 16.87 13.29 -0.73
CA THR A 42 18.26 13.77 -0.84
C THR A 42 19.20 12.77 -1.52
N ASP A 43 18.83 11.50 -1.65
CA ASP A 43 19.64 10.49 -2.34
C ASP A 43 19.55 10.66 -3.87
N THR A 44 20.66 11.10 -4.47
CA THR A 44 20.81 11.21 -5.93
C THR A 44 20.80 9.86 -6.64
N ASN A 45 21.13 8.78 -5.93
CA ASN A 45 21.12 7.40 -6.39
C ASN A 45 19.90 6.62 -5.86
N ARG A 46 18.82 7.32 -5.50
CA ARG A 46 17.59 6.70 -5.01
C ARG A 46 17.01 5.71 -6.02
N PRO A 47 16.42 4.59 -5.57
CA PRO A 47 15.74 3.68 -6.46
C PRO A 47 14.52 4.34 -7.10
N THR A 48 14.19 3.92 -8.32
CA THR A 48 13.05 4.48 -9.07
C THR A 48 11.72 3.99 -8.48
N PHE A 49 11.10 4.80 -7.63
CA PHE A 49 9.76 4.51 -7.09
C PHE A 49 8.67 4.66 -8.15
N SER A 50 8.73 5.72 -8.96
CA SER A 50 7.87 5.95 -10.12
C SER A 50 8.63 6.82 -11.12
N LEU A 51 8.26 6.79 -12.40
CA LEU A 51 8.91 7.61 -13.42
C LEU A 51 8.81 9.11 -13.10
N ILE A 52 7.70 9.56 -12.51
CA ILE A 52 7.51 10.97 -12.12
C ILE A 52 8.35 11.40 -10.90
N THR A 53 8.92 10.44 -10.17
CA THR A 53 9.81 10.70 -9.01
C THR A 53 11.28 10.43 -9.33
N HIS A 54 11.59 9.97 -10.54
CA HIS A 54 12.95 9.72 -10.99
C HIS A 54 13.77 11.03 -10.99
N PRO A 55 15.03 11.05 -10.54
CA PRO A 55 15.84 12.29 -10.48
C PRO A 55 15.92 13.09 -11.79
N VAL A 56 15.92 12.40 -12.94
CA VAL A 56 15.96 13.05 -14.27
C VAL A 56 14.61 13.57 -14.76
N PHE A 57 13.51 13.27 -14.07
CA PHE A 57 12.18 13.71 -14.49
C PHE A 57 11.99 15.20 -14.16
N PRO A 58 11.43 16.02 -15.07
CA PRO A 58 11.23 17.43 -14.82
C PRO A 58 10.45 17.69 -13.52
N HIS A 59 11.00 18.55 -12.67
CA HIS A 59 10.40 18.93 -11.39
C HIS A 59 10.18 17.77 -10.39
N ALA A 60 10.87 16.63 -10.55
CA ALA A 60 10.77 15.50 -9.61
C ALA A 60 11.03 15.92 -8.16
N GLU A 61 12.05 16.77 -7.93
CA GLU A 61 12.38 17.29 -6.60
C GLU A 61 11.24 18.08 -5.95
N LYS A 62 10.49 18.85 -6.75
CA LYS A 62 9.31 19.55 -6.25
C LYS A 62 8.18 18.56 -5.95
N LEU A 63 7.96 17.59 -6.82
CA LEU A 63 6.91 16.58 -6.65
C LEU A 63 7.08 15.77 -5.36
N ILE A 64 8.30 15.32 -5.07
CA ILE A 64 8.60 14.54 -3.86
C ILE A 64 8.75 15.39 -2.60
N ALA A 65 8.89 16.72 -2.74
CA ALA A 65 8.93 17.64 -1.61
C ALA A 65 7.54 17.85 -0.97
N GLU A 66 6.49 17.66 -1.74
CA GLU A 66 5.10 17.83 -1.31
C GLU A 66 4.48 16.50 -0.86
N ALA A 67 3.62 16.54 0.15
CA ALA A 67 2.84 15.38 0.56
C ALA A 67 1.64 15.18 -0.37
N TRP A 68 1.43 13.96 -0.86
CA TRP A 68 0.33 13.65 -1.79
C TRP A 68 -0.89 13.17 -1.03
N THR A 69 -1.96 13.98 -1.07
CA THR A 69 -3.19 13.71 -0.33
C THR A 69 -4.33 13.24 -1.24
N ARG A 70 -5.07 12.21 -0.79
CA ARG A 70 -6.28 11.67 -1.42
C ARG A 70 -7.31 11.31 -0.35
N THR A 71 -8.57 11.13 -0.76
CA THR A 71 -9.67 10.71 0.12
C THR A 71 -10.20 9.37 -0.38
N GLN A 72 -10.42 8.43 0.53
CA GLN A 72 -10.79 7.02 0.33
C GLN A 72 -9.70 6.22 -0.42
N LYS A 73 -9.40 6.62 -1.66
CA LYS A 73 -8.37 6.03 -2.50
C LYS A 73 -6.97 6.54 -2.16
N LEU A 74 -5.96 5.81 -2.59
CA LEU A 74 -4.56 6.22 -2.52
C LEU A 74 -4.18 7.08 -3.73
N HIS A 75 -2.94 7.57 -3.73
CA HIS A 75 -2.36 8.17 -4.94
C HIS A 75 -2.21 7.09 -6.03
N PRO A 76 -2.40 7.39 -7.33
CA PRO A 76 -2.34 6.39 -8.40
C PRO A 76 -1.08 5.51 -8.42
N VAL A 77 0.06 6.03 -7.96
CA VAL A 77 1.31 5.25 -7.85
C VAL A 77 1.18 4.05 -6.89
N LEU A 78 0.26 4.10 -5.93
CA LEU A 78 -0.04 3.03 -4.99
C LEU A 78 -1.36 2.32 -5.33
N SER A 79 -2.39 3.06 -5.75
CA SER A 79 -3.70 2.46 -6.11
C SER A 79 -3.56 1.43 -7.24
N ASN A 80 -2.67 1.69 -8.20
CA ASN A 80 -2.43 0.77 -9.32
C ASN A 80 -1.67 -0.51 -8.91
N LEU A 81 -1.23 -0.60 -7.66
CA LEU A 81 -0.64 -1.82 -7.10
C LEU A 81 -1.70 -2.74 -6.49
N LEU A 82 -2.94 -2.26 -6.31
CA LEU A 82 -4.04 -3.01 -5.73
C LEU A 82 -4.76 -3.87 -6.78
N PRO A 83 -5.45 -4.95 -6.35
CA PRO A 83 -6.33 -5.69 -7.25
C PRO A 83 -7.50 -4.84 -7.74
N GLU A 84 -8.09 -5.26 -8.86
CA GLU A 84 -9.30 -4.67 -9.43
C GLU A 84 -10.45 -5.69 -9.45
N GLY A 85 -11.66 -5.21 -9.76
CA GLY A 85 -12.83 -6.06 -9.99
C GLY A 85 -13.15 -7.04 -8.86
N ALA A 86 -13.38 -8.31 -9.23
CA ALA A 86 -13.83 -9.35 -8.29
C ALA A 86 -12.82 -9.65 -7.18
N LEU A 87 -11.52 -9.63 -7.49
CA LEU A 87 -10.48 -9.89 -6.48
C LEU A 87 -10.45 -8.77 -5.43
N ARG A 88 -10.61 -7.52 -5.85
CA ARG A 88 -10.75 -6.39 -4.93
C ARG A 88 -11.98 -6.53 -4.06
N ALA A 89 -13.12 -6.90 -4.65
CA ALA A 89 -14.36 -7.11 -3.90
C ALA A 89 -14.20 -8.23 -2.85
N LEU A 90 -13.54 -9.33 -3.20
CA LEU A 90 -13.24 -10.44 -2.29
C LEU A 90 -12.36 -10.00 -1.11
N VAL A 91 -11.27 -9.28 -1.38
CA VAL A 91 -10.37 -8.79 -0.32
C VAL A 91 -11.10 -7.79 0.58
N ALA A 92 -11.82 -6.82 0.01
CA ALA A 92 -12.57 -5.83 0.76
C ALA A 92 -13.64 -6.47 1.65
N GLN A 93 -14.36 -7.47 1.13
CA GLN A 93 -15.35 -8.25 1.89
C GLN A 93 -14.70 -9.00 3.06
N GLY A 94 -13.56 -9.68 2.82
CA GLY A 94 -12.82 -10.38 3.87
C GLY A 94 -12.32 -9.46 4.98
N LEU A 95 -11.95 -8.22 4.63
CA LEU A 95 -11.55 -7.17 5.57
C LEU A 95 -12.73 -6.42 6.19
N LYS A 96 -13.97 -6.65 5.73
CA LYS A 96 -15.17 -5.90 6.12
C LYS A 96 -15.04 -4.39 5.91
N VAL A 97 -14.40 -3.98 4.82
CA VAL A 97 -14.24 -2.56 4.43
C VAL A 97 -14.90 -2.29 3.08
N HIS A 98 -15.19 -1.02 2.80
CA HIS A 98 -15.63 -0.60 1.48
C HIS A 98 -14.51 -0.79 0.45
N THR A 99 -14.84 -1.14 -0.79
CA THR A 99 -13.85 -1.36 -1.85
C THR A 99 -12.99 -0.14 -2.11
N ASP A 100 -13.50 1.08 -1.93
CA ASP A 100 -12.72 2.32 -2.09
C ASP A 100 -11.83 2.68 -0.89
N ASN A 101 -11.93 1.97 0.25
CA ASN A 101 -11.05 2.20 1.40
C ASN A 101 -9.70 1.51 1.17
N GLU A 102 -8.89 2.12 0.30
CA GLU A 102 -7.67 1.52 -0.20
C GLU A 102 -6.55 1.43 0.83
N PHE A 103 -6.55 2.29 1.86
CA PHE A 103 -5.55 2.21 2.90
C PHE A 103 -5.60 0.87 3.65
N HIS A 104 -6.80 0.39 3.99
CA HIS A 104 -6.94 -0.91 4.67
C HIS A 104 -6.54 -2.07 3.76
N ILE A 105 -6.96 -2.05 2.50
CA ILE A 105 -6.61 -3.08 1.51
C ILE A 105 -5.09 -3.10 1.31
N PHE A 106 -4.47 -1.94 1.12
CA PHE A 106 -3.04 -1.79 0.91
C PHE A 106 -2.23 -2.19 2.14
N SER A 107 -2.68 -1.83 3.35
CA SER A 107 -2.06 -2.26 4.61
C SER A 107 -2.07 -3.78 4.77
N HIS A 108 -3.14 -4.44 4.33
CA HIS A 108 -3.26 -5.91 4.37
C HIS A 108 -2.31 -6.59 3.38
N LEU A 109 -2.27 -6.10 2.14
CA LEU A 109 -1.49 -6.69 1.04
C LEU A 109 -0.04 -6.20 0.95
N GLY A 110 0.37 -5.27 1.82
CA GLY A 110 1.62 -4.52 1.71
C GLY A 110 2.90 -5.35 1.64
N GLU A 111 2.88 -6.62 2.05
CA GLU A 111 4.03 -7.52 2.02
C GLU A 111 4.22 -8.24 0.67
N ASP A 112 3.21 -8.23 -0.22
CA ASP A 112 3.23 -8.94 -1.52
C ASP A 112 2.54 -8.08 -2.59
N LEU A 113 3.07 -6.86 -2.77
CA LEU A 113 2.67 -5.92 -3.82
C LEU A 113 3.48 -6.20 -5.11
N PRO A 114 2.92 -5.87 -6.30
CA PRO A 114 3.69 -5.95 -7.55
C PRO A 114 4.96 -5.09 -7.51
N GLY A 115 6.06 -5.65 -8.00
CA GLY A 115 7.37 -5.00 -8.00
C GLY A 115 8.17 -5.34 -6.74
N ALA A 116 8.94 -4.38 -6.22
CA ALA A 116 9.78 -4.56 -5.04
C ALA A 116 9.36 -3.64 -3.87
N LEU A 117 8.15 -3.04 -3.96
CA LEU A 117 7.61 -2.17 -2.92
C LEU A 117 7.05 -3.03 -1.80
N VAL A 118 7.46 -2.73 -0.57
CA VAL A 118 6.93 -3.34 0.65
C VAL A 118 6.35 -2.23 1.53
N ALA A 119 5.13 -2.45 2.02
CA ALA A 119 4.43 -1.57 2.93
C ALA A 119 4.17 -2.28 4.27
N GLU A 120 4.81 -1.79 5.33
CA GLU A 120 4.78 -2.41 6.65
C GLU A 120 4.10 -1.49 7.66
N PRO A 121 3.13 -1.99 8.45
CA PRO A 121 2.55 -1.23 9.55
C PRO A 121 3.61 -0.73 10.53
N MET A 122 3.48 0.52 10.93
CA MET A 122 4.34 1.13 11.94
C MET A 122 3.69 1.06 13.31
N LYS A 123 4.50 0.94 14.36
CA LYS A 123 4.04 1.15 15.72
C LYS A 123 3.88 2.65 15.97
N PRO A 124 2.93 3.08 16.82
CA PRO A 124 2.69 4.48 17.13
C PRO A 124 3.95 5.27 17.50
N GLU A 125 4.84 4.65 18.28
CA GLU A 125 6.10 5.24 18.74
C GLU A 125 7.13 5.47 17.62
N ASP A 126 7.05 4.70 16.53
CA ASP A 126 7.98 4.78 15.41
C ASP A 126 7.53 5.77 14.32
N VAL A 127 6.28 6.28 14.40
CA VAL A 127 5.72 7.17 13.38
C VAL A 127 6.39 8.55 13.47
N PRO A 128 7.02 9.06 12.39
CA PRO A 128 7.65 10.37 12.42
C PRO A 128 6.62 11.49 12.67
N LYS A 129 7.01 12.49 13.47
CA LYS A 129 6.13 13.64 13.78
C LYS A 129 5.67 14.41 12.53
N SER A 130 6.50 14.42 11.48
CA SER A 130 6.14 15.02 10.18
C SER A 130 4.92 14.38 9.53
N VAL A 131 4.63 13.10 9.82
CA VAL A 131 3.46 12.38 9.33
C VAL A 131 2.20 12.74 10.14
N LEU A 132 2.36 13.09 11.42
CA LEU A 132 1.28 13.43 12.35
C LEU A 132 0.87 14.92 12.26
N GLY A 133 1.78 15.81 11.86
CA GLY A 133 1.62 17.26 11.99
C GLY A 133 0.81 17.97 10.90
N THR A 134 0.20 17.26 9.94
CA THR A 134 -0.38 17.92 8.74
C THR A 134 -1.69 18.67 8.95
N ARG A 135 -2.44 18.44 10.05
CA ARG A 135 -3.63 19.23 10.46
C ARG A 135 -4.16 18.72 11.81
N GLY A 136 -3.84 19.43 12.89
CA GLY A 136 -4.38 19.15 14.24
C GLY A 136 -3.63 18.06 15.02
N ASN A 137 -4.00 17.89 16.29
CA ASN A 137 -3.51 16.82 17.16
C ASN A 137 -3.96 15.48 16.56
N ALA A 138 -3.09 14.78 15.83
CA ALA A 138 -3.36 13.42 15.36
C ALA A 138 -2.65 12.41 16.27
N ARG A 139 -3.32 11.31 16.62
CA ARG A 139 -2.76 10.25 17.46
C ARG A 139 -2.44 9.03 16.62
N ALA A 140 -1.17 8.65 16.59
CA ALA A 140 -0.76 7.42 15.96
C ALA A 140 -1.37 6.21 16.68
N VAL A 141 -1.95 5.29 15.91
CA VAL A 141 -2.52 4.03 16.40
C VAL A 141 -1.94 2.86 15.64
N THR A 142 -1.81 1.72 16.32
CA THR A 142 -1.35 0.49 15.69
C THR A 142 -2.42 -0.02 14.73
N PHE A 143 -2.05 -0.21 13.46
CA PHE A 143 -2.93 -0.90 12.53
C PHE A 143 -3.02 -2.38 12.90
N GLN A 144 -4.19 -2.82 13.38
CA GLN A 144 -4.45 -4.23 13.60
C GLN A 144 -4.81 -4.91 12.29
N LYS A 145 -3.88 -5.70 11.74
CA LYS A 145 -4.22 -6.64 10.65
C LYS A 145 -5.23 -7.65 11.22
N THR A 146 -6.43 -7.69 10.66
CA THR A 146 -7.38 -8.77 10.96
C THR A 146 -6.73 -10.09 10.50
N SER A 147 -6.69 -11.08 11.39
CA SER A 147 -5.83 -12.26 11.23
C SER A 147 -6.17 -13.11 10.00
N SER A 148 -5.11 -13.47 9.27
CA SER A 148 -4.90 -14.69 8.48
C SER A 148 -5.88 -15.01 7.34
N GLY A 149 -5.81 -14.26 6.25
CA GLY A 149 -6.30 -14.68 4.93
C GLY A 149 -5.48 -14.02 3.82
N ASN A 150 -5.15 -14.77 2.76
CA ASN A 150 -4.33 -14.45 1.56
C ASN A 150 -3.77 -13.01 1.45
N LYS A 151 -2.45 -12.89 1.34
CA LYS A 151 -1.69 -11.63 1.39
C LYS A 151 -1.29 -11.04 0.02
N PHE A 152 -1.73 -11.59 -1.11
CA PHE A 152 -1.18 -11.20 -2.42
C PHE A 152 -1.97 -10.06 -3.09
N SER A 153 -1.27 -9.09 -3.67
CA SER A 153 -1.84 -8.07 -4.55
C SER A 153 -1.39 -8.26 -5.99
N LEU A 154 -2.35 -8.34 -6.91
CA LEU A 154 -2.07 -8.50 -8.33
C LEU A 154 -3.10 -7.68 -9.12
N ALA A 155 -2.66 -6.61 -9.76
CA ALA A 155 -3.52 -5.64 -10.47
C ALA A 155 -4.20 -6.21 -11.75
N GLY A 156 -5.43 -5.81 -12.04
CA GLY A 156 -6.18 -6.24 -13.24
C GLY A 156 -7.49 -6.99 -12.93
N VAL A 157 -8.33 -7.14 -13.97
CA VAL A 157 -9.75 -7.56 -13.85
C VAL A 157 -9.95 -9.06 -13.64
N GLN A 158 -9.11 -9.89 -14.27
CA GLN A 158 -9.21 -11.35 -14.20
C GLN A 158 -8.60 -11.86 -12.89
N MET A 159 -9.31 -12.78 -12.21
CA MET A 159 -8.80 -13.39 -11.00
C MET A 159 -7.46 -14.10 -11.26
N LYS A 160 -6.49 -13.78 -10.42
CA LYS A 160 -5.15 -14.34 -10.46
C LYS A 160 -4.59 -14.48 -9.07
N PHE A 161 -3.73 -15.47 -8.90
CA PHE A 161 -3.13 -15.84 -7.61
C PHE A 161 -1.61 -15.79 -7.76
N SER A 162 -0.94 -15.10 -6.83
CA SER A 162 0.50 -15.26 -6.63
C SER A 162 0.70 -16.56 -5.84
N MET A 163 1.39 -17.53 -6.42
CA MET A 163 1.59 -18.85 -5.83
C MET A 163 3.06 -19.25 -5.90
N LYS A 164 3.49 -20.08 -4.95
CA LYS A 164 4.81 -20.68 -4.99
C LYS A 164 4.76 -22.07 -5.60
N ALA A 165 5.61 -22.34 -6.59
CA ALA A 165 5.79 -23.68 -7.15
C ALA A 165 6.78 -24.48 -6.28
N ILE A 166 6.32 -25.60 -5.72
CA ILE A 166 7.13 -26.52 -4.92
C ILE A 166 6.81 -27.94 -5.39
N ASP A 167 7.81 -28.65 -5.91
CA ASP A 167 7.70 -30.06 -6.32
C ASP A 167 6.48 -30.35 -7.22
N GLY A 168 6.25 -29.49 -8.21
CA GLY A 168 5.13 -29.62 -9.16
C GLY A 168 3.76 -29.23 -8.60
N ARG A 169 3.69 -28.68 -7.38
CA ARG A 169 2.46 -28.16 -6.76
C ARG A 169 2.53 -26.65 -6.60
N TYR A 170 1.38 -26.01 -6.80
CA TYR A 170 1.23 -24.58 -6.54
C TYR A 170 0.59 -24.38 -5.17
N THR A 171 1.28 -23.68 -4.28
CA THR A 171 0.81 -23.40 -2.92
C THR A 171 0.62 -21.90 -2.72
N LEU A 172 -0.44 -21.53 -1.98
CA LEU A 172 -0.61 -20.15 -1.54
C LEU A 172 0.50 -19.83 -0.55
N SER A 173 1.29 -18.82 -0.86
CA SER A 173 2.42 -18.43 -0.02
C SER A 173 1.90 -17.92 1.33
N LYS A 174 2.35 -18.55 2.43
CA LYS A 174 2.04 -18.14 3.81
C LYS A 174 3.29 -17.52 4.44
N GLY A 175 3.10 -16.42 5.18
CA GLY A 175 4.21 -15.73 5.86
C GLY A 175 5.04 -14.85 4.93
N ASN A 176 6.36 -14.88 5.07
CA ASN A 176 7.33 -14.06 4.31
C ASN A 176 7.81 -14.72 3.01
N ILE A 177 7.14 -15.79 2.58
CA ILE A 177 7.50 -16.47 1.32
C ILE A 177 6.76 -15.76 0.20
N LEU A 178 7.47 -15.20 -0.77
CA LEU A 178 6.88 -14.61 -1.98
C LEU A 178 6.53 -15.71 -2.99
N GLY A 179 5.46 -15.49 -3.76
CA GLY A 179 5.10 -16.33 -4.91
C GLY A 179 6.00 -16.05 -6.11
N ASP A 180 6.32 -17.10 -6.88
CA ASP A 180 7.12 -17.02 -8.11
C ASP A 180 6.29 -17.30 -9.38
N TRP A 181 5.02 -17.66 -9.22
CA TRP A 181 4.08 -17.90 -10.32
C TRP A 181 2.80 -17.07 -10.18
N ILE A 182 2.27 -16.59 -11.31
CA ILE A 182 0.94 -15.98 -11.39
C ILE A 182 -0.02 -16.97 -12.06
N VAL A 183 -0.91 -17.58 -11.28
CA VAL A 183 -1.94 -18.49 -11.78
C VAL A 183 -3.19 -17.71 -12.09
N LYS A 184 -3.63 -17.68 -13.36
CA LYS A 184 -4.85 -16.99 -13.80
C LYS A 184 -5.99 -18.00 -13.93
N THR A 185 -7.15 -17.72 -13.34
CA THR A 185 -8.33 -18.56 -13.54
C THR A 185 -9.08 -18.15 -14.81
N PRO A 186 -9.83 -19.05 -15.46
CA PRO A 186 -10.70 -18.69 -16.58
C PRO A 186 -11.58 -17.47 -16.27
N SER A 187 -11.78 -16.60 -17.27
CA SER A 187 -12.55 -15.38 -17.12
C SER A 187 -14.04 -15.69 -16.97
N THR A 188 -14.70 -15.14 -15.95
CA THR A 188 -16.17 -15.22 -15.82
C THR A 188 -16.89 -14.15 -16.64
N LEU A 189 -16.18 -13.09 -17.05
CA LEU A 189 -16.70 -11.97 -17.84
C LEU A 189 -16.54 -12.18 -19.35
N HIS A 190 -15.49 -12.88 -19.77
CA HIS A 190 -15.18 -13.15 -21.17
C HIS A 190 -15.24 -14.66 -21.41
N ARG A 191 -16.45 -15.17 -21.67
CA ARG A 191 -16.74 -16.61 -21.73
C ARG A 191 -16.16 -17.33 -22.96
N ASN A 192 -15.70 -16.60 -23.98
CA ASN A 192 -15.34 -17.11 -25.30
C ASN A 192 -13.95 -16.64 -25.79
N VAL A 193 -13.00 -16.44 -24.88
CA VAL A 193 -11.59 -16.19 -25.22
C VAL A 193 -10.74 -17.31 -24.68
#